data_AF-A0A8T3QZP1-F1
#
_entry.id   AF-A0A8T3QZP1-F1
#
_cell.length_a   1.000
_cell.length_b   1.000
_cell.length_c   1.000
_cell.angle_alpha   90.00
_cell.angle_beta   90.00
_cell.angle_gamma   90.00
#
_symmetry.space_group_name_H-M   'P 1'
#
loop_
_entity.id
_entity.type
_entity.pdbx_description
1 polymer ?
#
loop_
_entity_poly.entity_id
_entity_poly.type
_entity_poly.pdbx_seq_one_letter_code
_entity_poly.pdbx_strand_id
1 'polypeptide(L)'
;MSTIGDRQLLWVDLDHRELADLTPFAEGLGLPTGEIERVVSDQRHAALSRVGDRLHLTLEALEGDDETPTELVRHEIDLIVGPNVVITIHEGPIQALARCSERVDAGETRIGALDAVDLMSSLTDAVFAEYFETVERIQREIDELDERALRGRPGDDVLRAIVDVRRRVGLVRRTLAPHREVMAALARPEMRAHEESDPGAGRRLAVLGAR
;
A
#
# COMPACT_ATOMS: atom_id res chain seq x y z
N MET A 1 -17.87 -16.90 14.17
CA MET A 1 -16.57 -16.20 14.11
C MET A 1 -15.62 -16.92 15.04
N SER A 2 -14.65 -17.66 14.50
CA SER A 2 -13.60 -18.29 15.30
C SER A 2 -12.80 -17.21 16.01
N THR A 3 -12.69 -17.31 17.33
CA THR A 3 -11.84 -16.45 18.15
C THR A 3 -10.41 -16.57 17.63
N ILE A 4 -9.87 -15.48 17.07
CA ILE A 4 -8.45 -15.38 16.69
C ILE A 4 -7.67 -15.61 17.99
N GLY A 5 -6.95 -16.72 18.10
CA GLY A 5 -6.15 -16.98 19.29
C GLY A 5 -4.99 -15.98 19.37
N ASP A 6 -4.44 -15.73 20.56
CA ASP A 6 -3.31 -14.81 20.81
C ASP A 6 -2.03 -15.09 19.98
N ARG A 7 -2.02 -16.16 19.17
CA ARG A 7 -0.92 -16.61 18.32
C ARG A 7 -1.22 -16.58 16.83
N GLN A 8 -2.33 -15.97 16.42
CA GLN A 8 -2.74 -15.86 15.03
C GLN A 8 -2.77 -14.39 14.63
N LEU A 9 -2.11 -14.06 13.52
CA LEU A 9 -2.22 -12.77 12.86
C LEU A 9 -3.18 -12.94 11.70
N LEU A 10 -4.19 -12.07 11.62
CA LEU A 10 -5.14 -12.08 10.51
C LEU A 10 -4.84 -10.89 9.59
N TRP A 11 -4.62 -11.16 8.31
CA TRP A 11 -4.65 -10.16 7.27
C TRP A 11 -5.97 -10.26 6.51
N VAL A 12 -6.75 -9.19 6.51
CA VAL A 12 -7.97 -9.06 5.71
C VAL A 12 -7.71 -8.10 4.56
N ASP A 13 -7.96 -8.52 3.34
CA ASP A 13 -7.76 -7.72 2.13
C ASP A 13 -9.11 -7.46 1.44
N LEU A 14 -9.50 -6.19 1.36
CA LEU A 14 -10.78 -5.72 0.82
C LEU A 14 -10.52 -4.81 -0.39
N ASP A 15 -10.95 -5.27 -1.57
CA ASP A 15 -10.72 -4.59 -2.85
C ASP A 15 -11.85 -3.64 -3.28
N HIS A 16 -12.75 -3.35 -2.36
CA HIS A 16 -13.92 -2.49 -2.53
C HIS A 16 -14.04 -1.51 -1.35
N ARG A 17 -14.50 -0.29 -1.66
CA ARG A 17 -14.65 0.82 -0.69
C ARG A 17 -16.10 1.19 -0.38
N GLU A 18 -17.07 0.36 -0.78
CA GLU A 18 -18.48 0.66 -0.54
C GLU A 18 -18.85 0.45 0.93
N LEU A 19 -19.45 1.47 1.56
CA LEU A 19 -19.82 1.43 2.99
C LEU A 19 -20.70 0.22 3.34
N ALA A 20 -21.61 -0.15 2.44
CA ALA A 20 -22.52 -1.28 2.63
C ALA A 20 -21.77 -2.62 2.77
N ASP A 21 -20.68 -2.79 2.01
CA ASP A 21 -19.87 -4.01 2.03
C ASP A 21 -18.90 -4.01 3.19
N LEU A 22 -18.34 -2.85 3.56
CA LEU A 22 -17.40 -2.71 4.68
C LEU A 22 -18.07 -2.85 6.06
N THR A 23 -19.34 -2.48 6.19
CA THR A 23 -20.03 -2.42 7.49
C THR A 23 -20.12 -3.79 8.20
N PRO A 24 -20.50 -4.90 7.53
CA PRO A 24 -20.49 -6.24 8.15
C PRO A 24 -19.10 -6.68 8.65
N PHE A 25 -18.03 -6.37 7.90
CA PHE A 25 -16.66 -6.70 8.32
C PHE A 25 -16.25 -5.86 9.52
N ALA A 26 -16.58 -4.57 9.51
CA ALA A 26 -16.30 -3.65 10.59
C ALA A 26 -16.94 -4.08 11.91
N GLU A 27 -18.22 -4.45 11.88
CA GLU A 27 -18.93 -4.99 13.05
C GLU A 27 -18.27 -6.28 13.56
N GLY A 28 -17.90 -7.19 12.65
CA GLY A 28 -17.22 -8.43 13.00
C GLY A 28 -15.83 -8.23 13.62
N LEU A 29 -15.15 -7.14 13.28
CA LEU A 29 -13.81 -6.81 13.75
C LEU A 29 -13.79 -5.78 14.90
N GLY A 30 -14.96 -5.32 15.33
CA GLY A 30 -15.09 -4.31 16.40
C GLY A 30 -14.59 -2.92 15.99
N LEU A 31 -14.59 -2.61 14.69
CA LEU A 31 -14.27 -1.29 14.17
C LEU A 31 -15.46 -0.34 14.37
N PRO A 32 -15.28 0.82 15.01
CA PRO A 32 -16.29 1.86 15.10
C PRO A 32 -16.74 2.29 13.71
N THR A 33 -18.05 2.52 13.53
CA THR A 33 -18.63 3.00 12.27
C THR A 33 -17.92 4.25 11.75
N GLY A 34 -17.55 5.17 12.64
CA GLY A 34 -16.82 6.39 12.26
C GLY A 34 -15.41 6.15 11.69
N GLU A 35 -14.78 5.01 11.97
CA GLU A 35 -13.48 4.63 11.39
C GLU A 35 -13.65 4.20 9.92
N ILE A 36 -14.71 3.45 9.62
CA ILE A 36 -15.07 3.03 8.25
C ILE A 36 -15.61 4.19 7.43
N GLU A 37 -16.50 5.00 8.01
CA GLU A 37 -16.99 6.21 7.36
C GLU A 37 -15.83 7.12 6.96
N ARG A 38 -14.76 7.17 7.76
CA ARG A 38 -13.54 7.90 7.42
C ARG A 38 -12.84 7.28 6.21
N VAL A 39 -12.62 5.96 6.17
CA VAL A 39 -12.04 5.28 5.00
C VAL A 39 -12.85 5.55 3.71
N VAL A 40 -14.17 5.62 3.81
CA VAL A 40 -15.06 5.83 2.65
C VAL A 40 -15.11 7.30 2.22
N SER A 41 -15.13 8.23 3.18
CA SER A 41 -15.36 9.66 2.92
C SER A 41 -14.09 10.47 2.67
N ASP A 42 -12.93 9.92 3.01
CA ASP A 42 -11.71 10.69 3.20
C ASP A 42 -10.64 10.22 2.20
N GLN A 43 -10.79 10.66 0.94
CA GLN A 43 -9.73 10.49 -0.06
C GLN A 43 -8.54 11.38 0.33
N ARG A 44 -7.61 10.82 1.10
CA ARG A 44 -6.45 11.57 1.60
C ARG A 44 -5.21 11.21 0.79
N HIS A 45 -4.37 12.23 0.59
CA HIS A 45 -2.94 11.97 0.44
C HIS A 45 -2.43 11.16 1.63
N ALA A 46 -1.30 10.47 1.45
CA ALA A 46 -0.73 9.63 2.50
C ALA A 46 -0.85 10.25 3.90
N ALA A 47 -1.43 9.50 4.83
CA ALA A 47 -1.80 9.99 6.16
C ALA A 47 -1.56 8.93 7.23
N LEU A 48 -1.45 9.38 8.47
CA LEU A 48 -1.28 8.50 9.61
C LEU A 48 -2.07 9.03 10.81
N SER A 49 -2.86 8.16 11.42
CA SER A 49 -3.64 8.47 12.62
C SER A 49 -3.68 7.29 13.57
N ARG A 50 -4.02 7.56 14.84
CA ARG A 50 -4.22 6.54 15.86
C ARG A 50 -5.62 6.69 16.44
N VAL A 51 -6.34 5.57 16.53
CA VAL A 51 -7.67 5.49 17.14
C VAL A 51 -7.63 4.39 18.19
N GLY A 52 -7.54 4.79 19.46
CA GLY A 52 -7.33 3.85 20.57
C GLY A 52 -5.99 3.12 20.46
N ASP A 53 -6.04 1.79 20.37
CA ASP A 53 -4.90 0.90 20.20
C ASP A 53 -4.55 0.61 18.73
N ARG A 54 -5.36 1.11 17.78
CA ARG A 54 -5.15 0.91 16.35
C ARG A 54 -4.42 2.05 15.68
N LEU A 55 -3.62 1.70 14.68
CA LEU A 55 -3.06 2.64 13.72
C LEU A 55 -3.88 2.59 12.44
N HIS A 56 -4.10 3.75 11.85
CA HIS A 56 -4.67 3.87 10.52
C HIS A 56 -3.68 4.64 9.65
N LEU A 57 -3.10 3.93 8.69
CA LEU A 57 -2.14 4.41 7.70
C LEU A 57 -2.82 4.43 6.33
N THR A 58 -2.78 5.57 5.64
CA THR A 58 -3.19 5.68 4.23
C THR A 58 -1.93 5.76 3.39
N LEU A 59 -1.78 4.85 2.43
CA LEU A 59 -0.74 4.84 1.40
C LEU A 59 -1.35 5.19 0.04
N GLU A 60 -0.53 5.73 -0.86
CA GLU A 60 -0.87 5.79 -2.28
C GLU A 60 0.10 4.87 -3.05
N ALA A 61 -0.43 3.93 -3.81
CA ALA A 61 0.31 3.19 -4.84
C ALA A 61 0.24 3.93 -6.18
N LEU A 62 1.22 3.67 -7.03
CA LEU A 62 1.29 4.22 -8.38
C LEU A 62 1.54 3.08 -9.37
N GLU A 63 0.52 2.73 -10.14
CA GLU A 63 0.57 1.63 -11.10
C GLU A 63 0.40 2.14 -12.53
N GLY A 64 0.83 1.33 -13.51
CA GLY A 64 0.55 1.61 -14.91
C GLY A 64 -0.92 1.36 -15.22
N ASP A 65 -1.53 2.21 -16.04
CA ASP A 65 -2.89 1.99 -16.53
C ASP A 65 -2.97 0.72 -17.40
N ASP A 66 -4.06 -0.04 -17.28
CA ASP A 66 -4.25 -1.32 -17.98
C ASP A 66 -4.25 -1.16 -19.51
N GLU A 67 -4.86 -0.09 -20.03
CA GLU A 67 -4.92 0.19 -21.46
C GLU A 67 -3.65 0.92 -21.94
N THR A 68 -3.08 1.74 -21.06
CA THR A 68 -1.95 2.61 -21.35
C THR A 68 -0.87 2.52 -20.28
N PRO A 69 -0.02 1.47 -20.28
CA PRO A 69 0.96 1.24 -19.20
C PRO A 69 1.93 2.39 -18.93
N THR A 70 2.11 3.30 -19.89
CA THR A 70 2.89 4.53 -19.74
C THR A 70 2.20 5.57 -18.88
N GLU A 71 0.86 5.62 -18.88
CA GLU A 71 0.08 6.44 -17.96
C GLU A 71 0.10 5.82 -16.58
N LEU A 72 0.20 6.67 -15.56
CA LEU A 72 0.34 6.26 -14.18
C LEU A 72 -0.92 6.65 -13.41
N VAL A 73 -1.54 5.67 -12.77
CA VAL A 73 -2.76 5.82 -11.98
C VAL A 73 -2.41 5.71 -10.50
N ARG A 74 -3.04 6.56 -9.69
CA ARG A 74 -2.89 6.54 -8.23
C ARG A 74 -3.98 5.68 -7.62
N HIS A 75 -3.60 4.80 -6.71
CA HIS A 75 -4.52 3.97 -5.95
C HIS A 75 -4.32 4.23 -4.46
N GLU A 76 -5.41 4.49 -3.74
CA GLU A 76 -5.38 4.69 -2.29
C GLU A 76 -5.53 3.34 -1.58
N ILE A 77 -4.68 3.10 -0.59
CA ILE A 77 -4.69 1.89 0.24
C ILE A 77 -4.77 2.32 1.70
N ASP A 78 -5.86 1.99 2.37
CA ASP A 78 -5.98 2.17 3.82
C ASP A 78 -5.59 0.90 4.55
N LEU A 79 -4.70 1.05 5.52
CA LEU A 79 -4.24 0.01 6.43
C LEU A 79 -4.75 0.33 7.82
N ILE A 80 -5.62 -0.53 8.36
CA ILE A 80 -6.04 -0.51 9.76
C ILE A 80 -5.27 -1.62 10.48
N VAL A 81 -4.47 -1.24 11.47
CA VAL A 81 -3.53 -2.13 12.16
C VAL A 81 -3.88 -2.18 13.64
N GLY A 82 -4.34 -3.34 14.09
CA GLY A 82 -4.62 -3.64 15.50
C GLY A 82 -3.67 -4.70 16.06
N PRO A 83 -3.88 -5.17 17.31
CA PRO A 83 -2.95 -6.07 17.99
C PRO A 83 -2.64 -7.39 17.27
N ASN A 84 -3.63 -7.98 16.59
CA ASN A 84 -3.53 -9.27 15.89
C ASN A 84 -4.21 -9.25 14.52
N VAL A 85 -4.46 -8.07 13.96
CA VAL A 85 -5.16 -7.91 12.69
C VAL A 85 -4.60 -6.76 11.89
N VAL A 86 -4.44 -6.96 10.59
CA VAL A 86 -4.17 -5.93 9.59
C VAL A 86 -5.27 -6.00 8.55
N ILE A 87 -5.87 -4.86 8.23
CA ILE A 87 -6.94 -4.77 7.24
C ILE A 87 -6.47 -3.80 6.16
N THR A 88 -6.41 -4.27 4.91
CA THR A 88 -6.17 -3.44 3.73
C THR A 88 -7.50 -3.16 3.04
N ILE A 89 -7.74 -1.90 2.69
CA ILE A 89 -8.93 -1.45 1.95
C ILE A 89 -8.46 -0.62 0.78
N HIS A 90 -8.89 -0.97 -0.43
CA HIS A 90 -8.52 -0.29 -1.67
C HIS A 90 -9.64 -0.44 -2.72
N GLU A 91 -9.51 0.24 -3.86
CA GLU A 91 -10.47 0.15 -4.96
C GLU A 91 -9.81 -0.52 -6.16
N GLY A 92 -10.24 -1.75 -6.47
CA GLY A 92 -9.64 -2.59 -7.50
C GLY A 92 -8.34 -3.27 -7.05
N PRO A 93 -7.78 -4.19 -7.85
CA PRO A 93 -6.60 -4.95 -7.47
C PRO A 93 -5.36 -4.06 -7.35
N ILE A 94 -4.50 -4.37 -6.37
CA ILE A 94 -3.19 -3.72 -6.19
C ILE A 94 -2.10 -4.79 -6.30
N GLN A 95 -1.15 -4.60 -7.23
CA GLN A 95 -0.13 -5.61 -7.51
C GLN A 95 0.77 -5.89 -6.31
N ALA A 96 1.15 -4.85 -5.57
CA ALA A 96 1.97 -4.97 -4.37
C ALA A 96 1.32 -5.87 -3.30
N LEU A 97 0.01 -5.72 -3.09
CA LEU A 97 -0.75 -6.52 -2.11
C LEU A 97 -0.90 -7.96 -2.61
N ALA A 98 -1.22 -8.16 -3.89
CA ALA A 98 -1.31 -9.50 -4.48
C ALA A 98 0.01 -10.28 -4.33
N ARG A 99 1.15 -9.65 -4.65
CA ARG A 99 2.49 -10.25 -4.49
C ARG A 99 2.78 -10.60 -3.03
N CYS A 100 2.37 -9.75 -2.07
CA CYS A 100 2.49 -10.07 -0.64
C CYS A 100 1.66 -11.29 -0.26
N SER A 101 0.42 -11.40 -0.72
CA SER A 101 -0.48 -12.53 -0.46
C SER A 101 0.11 -13.85 -0.99
N GLU A 102 0.61 -13.85 -2.23
CA GLU A 102 1.26 -15.03 -2.84
C GLU A 102 2.46 -15.52 -2.04
N ARG A 103 3.28 -14.61 -1.50
CA ARG A 103 4.46 -14.96 -0.68
C ARG A 103 4.06 -15.56 0.67
N VAL A 104 2.96 -15.11 1.25
CA VAL A 104 2.40 -15.69 2.47
C VAL A 104 1.91 -17.12 2.21
N ASP A 105 1.16 -17.32 1.12
CA ASP A 105 0.64 -18.63 0.72
C ASP A 105 1.76 -19.62 0.36
N ALA A 106 2.85 -19.14 -0.23
CA ALA A 106 4.05 -19.94 -0.50
C ALA A 106 4.81 -20.40 0.76
N GLY A 107 4.38 -19.96 1.95
CA GLY A 107 4.98 -20.34 3.21
C GLY A 107 6.36 -19.72 3.44
N GLU A 108 6.64 -18.55 2.86
CA GLU A 108 7.88 -17.80 3.13
C GLU A 108 7.91 -17.43 4.62
N THR A 109 8.67 -18.22 5.40
CA THR A 109 8.66 -18.30 6.87
C THR A 109 8.97 -16.99 7.61
N ARG A 110 9.41 -15.94 6.89
CA ARG A 110 9.71 -14.64 7.48
C ARG A 110 8.47 -13.76 7.63
N ILE A 111 7.44 -13.92 6.78
CA ILE A 111 6.18 -13.14 6.87
C ILE A 111 5.18 -13.79 7.83
N GLY A 112 5.20 -15.12 7.95
CA GLY A 112 4.27 -15.86 8.82
C GLY A 112 4.47 -15.65 10.33
N ALA A 113 5.63 -15.15 10.76
CA ALA A 113 5.99 -14.92 12.16
C ALA A 113 5.86 -13.45 12.60
N LEU A 114 5.43 -12.57 11.69
CA LEU A 114 5.34 -11.13 11.93
C LEU A 114 4.25 -10.82 12.96
N ASP A 115 4.49 -9.78 13.75
CA ASP A 115 3.39 -9.09 14.41
C ASP A 115 2.67 -8.15 13.42
N ALA A 116 1.60 -7.49 13.87
CA ALA A 116 0.82 -6.62 13.01
C ALA A 116 1.63 -5.40 12.49
N VAL A 117 2.61 -4.93 13.27
CA VAL A 117 3.47 -3.81 12.89
C VAL A 117 4.45 -4.24 11.80
N ASP A 118 5.07 -5.40 11.98
CA ASP A 118 5.97 -5.97 10.98
C ASP A 118 5.25 -6.28 9.65
N LEU A 119 4.00 -6.77 9.71
CA LEU A 119 3.18 -6.99 8.50
C LEU A 119 2.85 -5.65 7.83
N MET A 120 2.43 -4.64 8.58
CA MET A 120 2.21 -3.29 8.05
C MET A 120 3.49 -2.74 7.38
N SER A 121 4.65 -2.89 8.00
CA SER A 121 5.93 -2.52 7.40
C SER A 121 6.21 -3.28 6.11
N SER A 122 5.96 -4.59 6.09
CA SER A 122 6.15 -5.43 4.90
C SER A 122 5.23 -5.03 3.74
N LEU A 123 3.96 -4.71 4.02
CA LEU A 123 3.01 -4.22 3.02
C LEU A 123 3.42 -2.83 2.50
N THR A 124 3.87 -1.96 3.40
CA THR A 124 4.37 -0.61 3.05
C THR A 124 5.59 -0.70 2.14
N ASP A 125 6.54 -1.57 2.46
CA ASP A 125 7.74 -1.81 1.65
C ASP A 125 7.39 -2.36 0.28
N ALA A 126 6.41 -3.26 0.17
CA ALA A 126 5.93 -3.77 -1.11
C ALA A 126 5.33 -2.66 -1.98
N VAL A 127 4.52 -1.77 -1.40
CA VAL A 127 3.99 -0.60 -2.13
C VAL A 127 5.11 0.32 -2.60
N PHE A 128 6.13 0.56 -1.76
CA PHE A 128 7.28 1.39 -2.13
C PHE A 128 8.21 0.73 -3.16
N ALA A 129 8.29 -0.59 -3.21
CA ALA A 129 9.04 -1.31 -4.24
C ALA A 129 8.56 -0.96 -5.67
N GLU A 130 7.25 -0.84 -5.87
CA GLU A 130 6.64 -0.48 -7.16
C GLU A 130 7.06 0.92 -7.65
N TYR A 131 7.35 1.85 -6.73
CA TYR A 131 7.88 3.16 -7.09
C TYR A 131 9.31 3.07 -7.65
N PHE A 132 10.15 2.19 -7.11
CA PHE A 132 11.48 1.96 -7.66
C PHE A 132 11.39 1.36 -9.07
N GLU A 133 10.53 0.37 -9.28
CA GLU A 133 10.28 -0.21 -10.61
C GLU A 133 9.81 0.87 -11.61
N THR A 134 8.91 1.76 -11.17
CA THR A 134 8.42 2.89 -11.98
C THR A 134 9.53 3.87 -12.34
N VAL A 135 10.38 4.24 -11.37
CA VAL A 135 11.51 5.15 -11.62
C VAL A 135 12.50 4.54 -12.59
N GLU A 136 12.83 3.26 -12.45
CA GLU A 136 13.71 2.56 -13.39
C GLU A 136 13.15 2.52 -14.81
N ARG A 137 11.83 2.31 -14.96
CA ARG A 137 11.18 2.35 -16.28
C ARG A 137 11.27 3.74 -16.91
N ILE A 138 11.06 4.80 -16.12
CA ILE A 138 11.22 6.17 -16.58
C ILE A 138 12.67 6.45 -17.00
N GLN A 139 13.66 5.94 -16.26
CA GLN A 139 15.08 6.09 -16.61
C GLN A 139 15.41 5.42 -17.94
N ARG A 140 14.97 4.18 -18.15
CA ARG A 140 15.15 3.47 -19.43
C ARG A 140 14.53 4.24 -20.60
N GLU A 141 13.35 4.83 -20.40
CA GLU A 141 12.71 5.64 -21.45
C GLU A 141 13.49 6.93 -21.75
N ILE A 142 14.09 7.56 -20.74
CA ILE A 142 14.97 8.73 -20.94
C ILE A 142 16.18 8.34 -21.80
N ASP A 143 16.82 7.21 -21.50
CA ASP A 143 17.97 6.72 -22.28
C ASP A 143 17.58 6.49 -23.76
N GLU A 144 16.40 5.90 -24.02
CA GLU A 144 15.88 5.71 -25.38
C GLU A 144 15.59 7.05 -26.09
N LEU A 145 15.07 8.03 -25.36
CA LEU A 145 14.82 9.37 -25.90
C LEU A 145 16.10 10.11 -26.25
N ASP A 146 17.14 9.97 -25.44
CA ASP A 146 18.46 10.56 -25.71
C ASP A 146 19.04 9.97 -27.01
N GLU A 147 18.94 8.66 -27.22
CA GLU A 147 19.36 8.04 -28.48
C GLU A 147 18.57 8.54 -29.69
N ARG A 148 17.25 8.72 -29.56
CA ARG A 148 16.40 9.26 -30.63
C ARG A 148 16.76 10.71 -30.95
N ALA A 149 16.96 11.53 -29.92
CA ALA A 149 17.35 12.92 -30.07
C ALA A 149 18.69 13.06 -30.83
N LEU A 150 19.67 12.20 -30.51
CA LEU A 150 20.97 12.19 -31.18
C LEU A 150 20.92 11.74 -32.65
N ARG A 151 20.00 10.81 -33.00
CA ARG A 151 19.85 10.31 -34.38
C ARG A 151 19.18 11.32 -35.31
N GLY A 152 18.42 12.29 -34.78
CA GLY A 152 17.87 13.42 -35.53
C GLY A 152 16.95 13.04 -36.71
N ARG A 153 16.10 12.01 -36.56
CA ARG A 153 15.23 11.55 -37.66
C ARG A 153 14.00 12.47 -37.83
N PRO A 154 13.60 12.78 -39.08
CA PRO A 154 12.36 13.52 -39.32
C PRO A 154 11.14 12.76 -38.78
N GLY A 155 10.29 13.43 -38.00
CA GLY A 155 9.06 12.85 -37.44
C GLY A 155 9.17 12.37 -35.99
N ASP A 156 10.34 12.44 -35.36
CA ASP A 156 10.46 12.19 -33.92
C ASP A 156 9.91 13.38 -33.11
N ASP A 157 8.75 13.21 -32.46
CA ASP A 157 8.22 14.18 -31.49
C ASP A 157 8.92 14.02 -30.12
N VAL A 158 10.25 14.19 -30.12
CA VAL A 158 11.10 14.07 -28.92
C VAL A 158 10.62 15.03 -27.83
N LEU A 159 10.19 16.24 -28.22
CA LEU A 159 9.74 17.25 -27.27
C LEU A 159 8.49 16.80 -26.52
N ARG A 160 7.49 16.22 -27.21
CA ARG A 160 6.30 15.68 -26.55
C ARG A 160 6.67 14.57 -25.57
N ALA A 161 7.52 13.62 -25.99
CA ALA A 161 7.93 12.53 -25.13
C ALA A 161 8.69 13.02 -23.87
N ILE A 162 9.56 14.03 -24.00
CA ILE A 162 10.20 14.69 -22.85
C ILE A 162 9.15 15.31 -21.91
N VAL A 163 8.13 15.98 -22.45
CA VAL A 163 7.06 16.56 -21.65
C VAL A 163 6.29 15.48 -20.89
N ASP A 164 6.03 14.33 -21.51
CA ASP A 164 5.31 13.21 -20.91
C ASP A 164 6.13 12.51 -19.81
N VAL A 165 7.43 12.30 -20.03
CA VAL A 165 8.38 11.85 -18.98
C VAL A 165 8.36 12.83 -17.80
N ARG A 166 8.53 14.14 -18.06
CA ARG A 166 8.54 15.17 -17.01
C ARG A 166 7.25 15.18 -16.20
N ARG A 167 6.09 14.97 -16.84
CA ARG A 167 4.79 14.88 -16.16
C ARG A 167 4.73 13.69 -15.21
N ARG A 168 5.20 12.52 -15.65
CA ARG A 168 5.24 11.29 -14.84
C ARG A 168 6.21 11.39 -13.66
N VAL A 169 7.41 11.91 -13.86
CA VAL A 169 8.34 12.24 -12.75
C VAL A 169 7.69 13.19 -11.75
N GLY A 170 6.98 14.21 -12.25
CA GLY A 170 6.25 15.16 -11.42
C GLY A 170 5.13 14.50 -10.60
N LEU A 171 4.43 13.51 -11.17
CA LEU A 171 3.41 12.73 -10.49
C LEU A 171 4.03 11.87 -9.38
N VAL A 172 5.04 11.05 -9.69
CA VAL A 172 5.79 10.23 -8.71
C VAL A 172 6.22 11.08 -7.51
N ARG A 173 6.84 12.24 -7.77
CA ARG A 173 7.31 13.14 -6.70
C ARG A 173 6.16 13.67 -5.83
N ARG A 174 5.03 14.06 -6.44
CA ARG A 174 3.87 14.59 -5.69
C ARG A 174 3.20 13.50 -4.85
N THR A 175 3.15 12.26 -5.34
CA THR A 175 2.58 11.13 -4.61
C THR A 175 3.51 10.67 -3.47
N LEU A 176 4.82 10.60 -3.69
CA LEU A 176 5.77 10.19 -2.63
C LEU A 176 6.02 11.25 -1.55
N ALA A 177 5.86 12.53 -1.86
CA ALA A 177 6.21 13.60 -0.91
C ALA A 177 5.44 13.51 0.43
N PRO A 178 4.11 13.33 0.47
CA PRO A 178 3.34 13.14 1.71
C PRO A 178 3.79 11.93 2.54
N HIS A 179 4.19 10.83 1.88
CA HIS A 179 4.64 9.61 2.56
C HIS A 179 5.86 9.86 3.44
N ARG A 180 6.75 10.79 3.07
CA ARG A 180 7.93 11.10 3.90
C ARG A 180 7.54 11.61 5.29
N GLU A 181 6.52 12.44 5.38
CA GLU A 181 6.04 12.98 6.65
C GLU A 181 5.35 11.90 7.48
N VAL A 182 4.55 11.06 6.82
CA VAL A 182 3.90 9.88 7.41
C VAL A 182 4.92 8.90 8.01
N MET A 183 5.94 8.50 7.24
CA MET A 183 6.95 7.56 7.72
C MET A 183 7.80 8.16 8.83
N ALA A 184 8.09 9.46 8.77
CA ALA A 184 8.76 10.17 9.86
C ALA A 184 7.90 10.23 11.14
N ALA A 185 6.57 10.34 11.01
CA ALA A 185 5.63 10.29 12.13
C ALA A 185 5.52 8.88 12.71
N LEU A 186 5.52 7.84 11.87
CA LEU A 186 5.47 6.44 12.29
C LEU A 186 6.70 6.04 13.12
N ALA A 187 7.86 6.62 12.84
CA ALA A 187 9.09 6.39 13.60
C ALA A 187 9.09 7.01 15.01
N ARG A 188 8.09 7.82 15.38
CA ARG A 188 8.04 8.49 16.68
C ARG A 188 7.60 7.54 17.81
N PRO A 189 8.13 7.67 19.03
CA PRO A 189 7.78 6.80 20.15
C PRO A 189 6.29 6.74 20.47
N GLU A 190 5.58 7.86 20.36
CA GLU A 190 4.13 7.96 20.57
C GLU A 190 3.30 7.11 19.59
N MET A 191 3.89 6.72 18.46
CA MET A 191 3.22 5.93 17.45
C MET A 191 3.50 4.43 17.58
N ARG A 192 4.48 4.02 18.40
CA ARG A 192 4.76 2.61 18.67
C ARG A 192 3.51 1.96 19.26
N ALA A 193 3.01 0.91 18.61
CA ALA A 193 2.07 -0.01 19.25
C ALA A 193 2.73 -0.53 20.53
N HIS A 194 1.95 -0.71 21.61
CA HIS A 194 2.52 -1.15 22.89
C HIS A 194 3.33 -2.44 22.69
N GLU A 195 4.63 -2.36 22.97
CA GLU A 195 5.58 -3.47 22.98
C GLU A 195 5.28 -4.41 24.16
N GLU A 196 4.13 -5.09 24.13
CA GLU A 196 3.91 -6.30 24.91
C GLU A 196 3.46 -7.40 23.94
N SER A 197 4.39 -7.82 23.07
CA SER A 197 4.28 -9.09 22.36
C SER A 197 5.64 -9.77 22.39
N ASP A 198 5.66 -10.94 23.01
CA ASP A 198 6.82 -11.81 23.17
C ASP A 198 7.47 -12.11 21.80
N PRO A 199 8.70 -11.63 21.52
CA PRO A 199 9.34 -11.74 20.22
C PRO A 199 9.76 -13.18 19.83
N GLY A 200 9.51 -14.19 20.68
CA GLY A 200 9.95 -15.58 20.47
C GLY A 200 8.87 -16.56 19.99
N ALA A 201 7.60 -16.16 19.89
CA ALA A 201 6.51 -17.09 19.69
C ALA A 201 6.01 -17.12 18.24
N GLY A 202 6.46 -18.10 17.45
CA GLY A 202 5.96 -18.31 16.08
C GLY A 202 4.44 -18.19 15.99
N ARG A 203 3.98 -17.13 15.29
CA ARG A 203 2.58 -16.87 14.97
C ARG A 203 2.22 -17.55 13.65
N ARG A 204 0.93 -17.71 13.38
CA ARG A 204 0.42 -18.18 12.08
C ARG A 204 -0.36 -17.03 11.44
N LEU A 205 0.13 -16.55 10.30
CA LEU A 205 -0.57 -15.59 9.45
C LEU A 205 -1.63 -16.31 8.61
N ALA A 206 -2.84 -15.77 8.58
CA ALA A 206 -3.90 -16.17 7.65
C ALA A 206 -4.33 -14.96 6.83
N VAL A 207 -4.52 -15.14 5.52
CA VAL A 207 -5.06 -14.12 4.61
C VAL A 207 -6.52 -14.44 4.33
N LEU A 208 -7.41 -13.47 4.51
CA LEU A 208 -8.81 -13.54 4.10
C LEU A 208 -9.09 -12.42 3.10
N GLY A 209 -9.26 -12.78 1.83
CA GLY A 209 -9.71 -11.85 0.79
C GLY A 209 -11.24 -11.88 0.66
N ALA A 210 -11.87 -10.71 0.63
CA ALA A 210 -13.25 -10.56 0.16
C ALA A 210 -13.22 -9.83 -1.18
N ARG A 211 -13.70 -10.51 -2.22
CA ARG A 211 -13.87 -10.01 -3.59
C ARG A 211 -15.36 -9.91 -3.90
#